data_AF-A0A4V1ZNM2-F1
#
_entry.id   AF-A0A4V1ZNM2-F1
#
_cell.length_a   1.000
_cell.length_b   1.000
_cell.length_c   1.000
_cell.angle_alpha   90.00
_cell.angle_beta   90.00
_cell.angle_gamma   90.00
#
_symmetry.space_group_name_H-M   'P 1'
#
loop_
_entity.id
_entity.type
_entity.pdbx_description
1 polymer ?
#
loop_
_entity_poly.entity_id
_entity_poly.type
_entity_poly.pdbx_seq_one_letter_code
_entity_poly.pdbx_strand_id
1 'polypeptide(L)' 'MAEKLDGLVPCVDAGLASAESGFVILDGPDGVAVSMTPAAARLTADSLVQAAEQAERQETSASND' A
#
# COMPACT_ATOMS: atom_id res chain seq x y z
N MET A 1 22.43 21.32 2.68
CA MET A 1 21.08 20.83 2.37
C MET A 1 21.04 19.41 2.89
N ALA A 2 20.52 19.20 4.10
CA ALA A 2 20.51 17.89 4.74
C ALA A 2 19.13 17.29 4.50
N GLU A 3 19.06 16.28 3.64
CA GLU A 3 17.87 15.47 3.41
C GLU A 3 17.57 14.72 4.71
N LYS A 4 16.68 15.29 5.51
CA LYS A 4 16.15 14.66 6.72
C LYS A 4 15.26 13.51 6.23
N LEU A 5 15.84 12.33 6.15
CA LEU A 5 15.13 11.06 6.21
C LEU A 5 14.53 11.00 7.62
N ASP A 6 13.50 11.81 7.89
CA ASP A 6 12.59 11.55 9.01
C ASP A 6 12.11 10.12 8.82
N GLY A 7 12.35 9.30 9.84
CA GLY A 7 12.12 7.86 9.79
C GLY A 7 10.80 7.56 9.12
N LEU A 8 10.83 6.62 8.18
CA LEU A 8 9.69 6.15 7.40
C LEU A 8 8.61 5.65 8.35
N VAL A 9 7.81 6.55 8.91
CA VAL A 9 6.64 6.20 9.69
C VAL A 9 5.69 5.53 8.69
N PRO A 10 5.26 4.29 8.95
CA PRO A 10 4.28 3.63 8.09
C PRO A 10 3.04 4.51 7.97
N CYS A 11 2.61 4.80 6.75
CA CYS A 11 1.38 5.55 6.54
C CYS A 11 0.19 4.70 7.01
N VAL A 12 -0.70 5.30 7.79
CA VAL A 12 -1.89 4.64 8.37
C VAL A 12 -3.17 4.90 7.57
N ASP A 13 -3.11 5.84 6.63
CA ASP A 13 -4.22 6.15 5.73
C ASP A 13 -4.27 5.15 4.57
N ALA A 14 -5.46 4.62 4.29
CA ALA A 14 -5.68 3.72 3.17
C ALA A 14 -5.67 4.49 1.83
N GLY A 15 -5.14 3.85 0.79
CA GLY A 15 -5.30 4.34 -0.58
C GLY A 15 -6.74 4.20 -1.08
N LEU A 16 -7.17 5.09 -1.97
CA LEU A 16 -8.50 5.07 -2.59
C LEU A 16 -8.41 4.46 -4.00
N ALA A 17 -9.20 3.43 -4.27
CA ALA A 17 -9.32 2.84 -5.60
C ALA A 17 -10.61 3.29 -6.30
N SER A 18 -10.49 3.86 -7.50
CA SER A 18 -11.59 4.34 -8.34
C SER A 18 -11.52 3.76 -9.75
N ALA A 19 -12.68 3.58 -10.40
CA ALA A 19 -12.74 3.11 -11.80
C ALA A 19 -13.00 4.29 -12.74
N GLU A 20 -12.14 4.46 -13.75
CA GLU A 20 -12.27 5.51 -14.76
C GLU A 20 -11.88 4.99 -16.14
N SER A 21 -12.75 5.19 -17.15
CA SER A 21 -12.50 4.84 -18.55
C SER A 21 -11.98 3.40 -18.80
N GLY A 22 -12.42 2.43 -18.00
CA GLY A 22 -12.00 1.02 -18.10
C GLY A 22 -10.66 0.69 -17.43
N PHE A 23 -10.06 1.67 -16.75
CA PHE A 23 -8.90 1.51 -15.88
C PHE A 23 -9.31 1.67 -14.42
N VAL A 24 -8.45 1.17 -13.54
CA VAL A 24 -8.53 1.41 -12.10
C VAL A 24 -7.41 2.37 -11.73
N ILE A 25 -7.75 3.41 -11.00
CA ILE A 25 -6.82 4.39 -10.43
C ILE A 25 -6.73 4.08 -8.94
N LEU A 26 -5.52 3.90 -8.43
CA LEU A 26 -5.22 3.79 -7.01
C LEU A 26 -4.49 5.06 -6.58
N ASP A 27 -5.15 5.89 -5.79
CA ASP A 27 -4.58 7.09 -5.19
C ASP A 27 -4.06 6.78 -3.79
N GLY A 28 -2.76 6.98 -3.58
CA GLY A 28 -2.12 6.94 -2.28
C GLY A 28 -2.29 8.25 -1.52
N PRO A 29 -2.28 8.21 -0.18
CA PRO A 29 -2.47 9.39 0.68
C PRO A 29 -1.44 10.51 0.45
N ASP A 30 -0.24 10.18 -0.04
CA ASP A 30 0.81 11.14 -0.41
C ASP A 30 0.69 11.69 -1.84
N GLY A 31 -0.44 11.46 -2.53
CA GLY A 31 -0.67 11.92 -3.90
C GLY A 31 -0.02 11.04 -4.97
N VAL A 32 0.35 9.81 -4.62
CA VAL A 32 0.87 8.81 -5.58
C VAL A 32 -0.31 8.11 -6.25
N ALA A 33 -0.59 8.44 -7.51
CA ALA A 33 -1.62 7.77 -8.30
C ALA A 33 -1.02 6.70 -9.22
N VAL A 34 -1.60 5.50 -9.22
CA VAL A 34 -1.23 4.41 -10.14
C VAL A 34 -2.44 3.99 -10.95
N SER A 35 -2.32 4.05 -12.28
CA SER A 35 -3.33 3.51 -13.20
C SER A 35 -3.00 2.06 -13.55
N MET A 36 -4.01 1.20 -13.49
CA MET A 36 -3.86 -0.24 -13.73
C MET A 36 -5.07 -0.79 -14.49
N THR A 37 -4.87 -1.88 -15.22
CA THR A 37 -5.99 -2.60 -15.82
C THR A 37 -6.83 -3.28 -14.73
N PRO A 38 -8.10 -3.61 -14.99
CA PRO A 38 -8.95 -4.29 -14.00
C PRO A 38 -8.38 -5.62 -13.51
N ALA A 39 -7.69 -6.35 -14.38
CA ALA A 39 -7.03 -7.61 -14.03
C ALA A 39 -5.81 -7.38 -13.12
N ALA A 40 -4.97 -6.39 -13.47
CA ALA A 40 -3.81 -6.03 -12.65
C ALA A 40 -4.26 -5.56 -11.26
N ALA A 41 -5.31 -4.73 -11.18
CA ALA A 41 -5.86 -4.25 -9.91
C ALA A 41 -6.27 -5.38 -8.95
N ARG A 42 -6.91 -6.43 -9.49
CA ARG A 42 -7.32 -7.59 -8.67
C ARG A 42 -6.13 -8.37 -8.13
N LEU A 43 -5.11 -8.57 -8.95
CA LEU A 43 -3.88 -9.24 -8.51
C LEU A 43 -3.11 -8.39 -7.49
N THR A 44 -3.07 -7.08 -7.67
CA THR A 44 -2.48 -6.15 -6.70
C THR A 44 -3.23 -6.20 -5.38
N ALA A 45 -4.56 -6.15 -5.39
CA ALA A 45 -5.37 -6.23 -4.17
C ALA A 45 -5.10 -7.54 -3.40
N ASP A 46 -5.08 -8.68 -4.10
CA ASP A 46 -4.76 -9.98 -3.48
C ASP A 46 -3.35 -10.00 -2.86
N SER A 47 -2.36 -9.52 -3.61
CA SER A 47 -0.99 -9.42 -3.11
C SER A 47 -0.86 -8.49 -1.91
N LEU A 48 -1.62 -7.38 -1.86
CA LEU A 48 -1.61 -6.45 -0.74
C LEU A 48 -2.21 -7.08 0.52
N VAL A 49 -3.31 -7.83 0.39
CA VAL A 49 -3.91 -8.57 1.51
C VAL A 49 -2.94 -9.60 2.07
N GLN A 50 -2.34 -10.43 1.21
CA GLN A 50 -1.37 -11.43 1.66
C GLN A 50 -0.15 -10.79 2.35
N ALA A 51 0.33 -9.67 1.83
CA ALA A 51 1.45 -8.93 2.43
C ALA A 51 1.08 -8.34 3.80
N ALA A 52 -0.14 -7.80 3.94
CA ALA A 52 -0.64 -7.28 5.22
C ALA A 52 -0.71 -8.40 6.27
N GLU A 53 -1.33 -9.54 5.95
CA GLU A 53 -1.39 -10.69 6.86
C GLU A 53 0.01 -11.17 7.27
N GLN A 54 0.96 -11.18 6.33
CA GLN A 54 2.33 -11.59 6.59
C GLN A 54 3.07 -10.57 7.48
N ALA A 55 2.75 -9.27 7.38
CA ALA A 55 3.30 -8.23 8.25
C ALA A 55 2.75 -8.34 9.68
N GLU A 56 1.43 -8.54 9.84
CA GLU A 56 0.81 -8.72 11.17
C GLU A 56 1.42 -9.91 11.95
N ARG A 57 1.72 -11.00 11.24
CA ARG A 57 2.41 -12.17 11.83
C ARG A 57 3.84 -11.87 12.26
N GLN A 58 4.53 -10.97 11.56
CA GLN A 58 5.90 -10.56 11.90
C GLN A 58 5.91 -9.68 13.15
N GLU A 59 4.99 -8.71 13.26
CA GLU A 59 4.90 -7.84 14.44
C GLU A 59 4.68 -8.64 15.74
N THR A 60 3.86 -9.69 15.67
CA THR A 60 3.63 -10.59 16.80
C THR A 60 4.88 -11.39 17.20
N SER A 61 5.76 -11.70 16.25
CA SER A 61 6.99 -12.46 16.51
C SER A 61 8.17 -11.60 16.98
N ALA A 62 8.10 -10.28 16.76
CA ALA A 62 9.17 -9.34 17.09
C ALA A 62 9.10 -8.79 18.53
N SER A 63 8.00 -9.00 19.27
CA SER A 63 7.79 -8.44 20.62
C SER A 63 8.30 -9.33 21.77
N ASN A 64 9.11 -10.37 21.52
CA ASN A 64 9.61 -11.28 22.58
C ASN A 64 11.15 -11.44 22.58
N ASP A 65 11.90 -10.33 22.53
CA ASP A 65 13.33 -10.31 22.88
C ASP A 65 13.60 -9.34 24.05
#